data_AF-A0A532EGG9-F1
#
_entry.id   AF-A0A532EGG9-F1
#
_cell.length_a   1.000
_cell.length_b   1.000
_cell.length_c   1.000
_cell.angle_alpha   90.00
_cell.angle_beta   90.00
_cell.angle_gamma   90.00
#
_symmetry.space_group_name_H-M   'P 1'
#
loop_
_entity.id
_entity.type
_entity.pdbx_description
1 polymer ?
#
loop_
_entity_poly.entity_id
_entity_poly.type
_entity_poly.pdbx_seq_one_letter_code
_entity_poly.pdbx_strand_id
1 'polypeptide(L)'
;EDILPLSMQAMLRFGKEFGKEVLDIEPEAQELLQRYSYPGNIRELQNIIERAMILCHDKTLTAGCLPRELREQAPHIAVAMAQGEHPALRIEMVLGQQTLADIESALIEEVVRLSDHNKTLAAKHLGLTRFALDRRLKKQMEQD
;
A
#
# COMPACT_ATOMS: atom_id res chain seq x y z
N GLU A 1 7.50 11.17 16.39
CA GLU A 1 7.21 12.57 16.81
C GLU A 1 7.22 13.56 15.64
N ASP A 2 8.04 13.39 14.61
CA ASP A 2 8.12 14.38 13.49
C ASP A 2 7.04 14.28 12.41
N ILE A 3 6.16 13.28 12.43
CA ILE A 3 5.21 13.02 11.34
C ILE A 3 4.19 14.16 11.17
N LEU A 4 3.60 14.65 12.25
CA LEU A 4 2.62 15.75 12.16
C LEU A 4 3.24 17.07 11.67
N PRO A 5 4.37 17.55 12.23
CA PRO A 5 5.07 18.71 11.68
C PRO A 5 5.42 18.58 10.19
N LEU A 6 5.91 17.41 9.77
CA LEU A 6 6.25 17.14 8.37
C LEU A 6 5.02 17.10 7.46
N SER A 7 3.90 16.56 7.97
CA SER A 7 2.61 16.54 7.26
C SER A 7 2.11 17.96 7.03
N MET A 8 2.16 18.82 8.05
CA MET A 8 1.79 20.23 7.93
C MET A 8 2.67 20.98 6.93
N GLN A 9 3.98 20.75 6.93
CA GLN A 9 4.88 21.35 5.93
C GLN A 9 4.55 20.91 4.50
N ALA A 10 4.25 19.62 4.29
CA ALA A 10 3.84 19.11 3.00
C ALA A 10 2.49 19.72 2.55
N MET A 11 1.52 19.80 3.45
CA MET A 11 0.21 20.42 3.17
C MET A 11 0.36 21.90 2.78
N LEU A 12 1.20 22.67 3.46
CA LEU A 12 1.47 24.07 3.12
C LEU A 12 2.11 24.22 1.74
N ARG A 13 2.99 23.29 1.36
CA ARG A 13 3.62 23.27 0.05
C ARG A 13 2.60 22.97 -1.05
N PHE A 14 1.87 21.86 -0.93
CA PHE A 14 0.91 21.43 -1.94
C PHE A 14 -0.34 22.31 -1.98
N GLY A 15 -0.72 22.93 -0.86
CA GLY A 15 -1.81 23.91 -0.82
C GLY A 15 -1.52 25.12 -1.70
N LYS A 16 -0.28 25.63 -1.70
CA LYS A 16 0.14 26.70 -2.62
C LYS A 16 0.10 26.27 -4.08
N GLU A 17 0.48 25.02 -4.36
CA GLU A 17 0.54 24.47 -5.72
C GLU A 17 -0.85 24.20 -6.30
N PHE A 18 -1.79 23.73 -5.47
CA PHE A 18 -3.16 23.44 -5.88
C PHE A 18 -4.15 24.59 -5.65
N GLY A 19 -3.69 25.73 -5.12
CA GLY A 19 -4.54 26.87 -4.76
C GLY A 19 -5.55 26.55 -3.64
N LYS A 20 -5.20 25.61 -2.74
CA LYS A 20 -6.04 25.16 -1.62
C LYS A 20 -5.49 25.66 -0.28
N GLU A 21 -6.38 26.09 0.60
CA GLU A 21 -6.07 26.48 1.98
C GLU A 21 -6.49 25.37 2.95
N VAL A 22 -5.82 24.21 2.88
CA VAL A 22 -6.00 23.19 3.93
C VAL A 22 -5.10 23.57 5.11
N LEU A 23 -5.73 23.93 6.22
CA LEU A 23 -5.08 24.56 7.38
C LEU A 23 -4.96 23.62 8.59
N ASP A 24 -5.75 22.54 8.60
CA ASP A 24 -5.83 21.68 9.77
C ASP A 24 -5.97 20.19 9.40
N ILE A 25 -5.63 19.32 10.35
CA ILE A 25 -5.76 17.87 10.24
C ILE A 25 -6.68 17.41 11.36
N GLU A 26 -7.75 16.69 11.02
CA GLU A 26 -8.67 16.13 12.00
C GLU A 26 -7.97 15.13 12.94
N PRO A 27 -8.35 15.02 14.23
CA PRO A 27 -7.70 14.12 15.18
C PRO A 27 -7.59 12.67 14.70
N GLU A 28 -8.64 12.16 14.03
CA GLU A 28 -8.62 10.80 13.45
C GLU A 28 -7.56 10.67 12.35
N ALA A 29 -7.47 11.65 11.44
CA ALA A 29 -6.43 11.67 10.41
C ALA A 29 -5.01 11.82 11.00
N GLN A 30 -4.85 12.60 12.08
CA GLN A 30 -3.58 12.73 12.78
C GLN A 30 -3.13 11.39 13.38
N GLU A 31 -4.06 10.64 13.96
CA GLU A 31 -3.80 9.32 14.52
C GLU A 31 -3.40 8.32 13.44
N LEU A 32 -4.09 8.34 12.29
CA LEU A 32 -3.75 7.49 11.13
C LEU A 32 -2.36 7.81 10.57
N LEU A 33 -2.01 9.09 10.44
CA LEU A 33 -0.68 9.52 10.00
C LEU A 33 0.39 9.06 11.00
N GLN A 34 0.20 9.28 12.30
CA GLN A 34 1.18 8.92 13.32
C GLN A 34 1.39 7.41 13.47
N ARG A 35 0.37 6.59 13.19
CA ARG A 35 0.44 5.13 13.31
C ARG A 35 1.14 4.46 12.13
N TYR A 36 1.28 5.14 10.99
CA TYR A 36 1.88 4.56 9.80
C TYR A 36 3.42 4.60 9.88
N SER A 37 4.09 3.52 9.46
CA SER A 37 5.55 3.35 9.62
C SER A 37 6.40 4.04 8.54
N TYR A 38 5.79 4.54 7.46
CA TYR A 38 6.45 5.23 6.33
C TYR A 38 7.70 4.51 5.78
N PRO A 39 7.57 3.28 5.23
CA PRO A 39 8.69 2.49 4.72
C PRO A 39 9.51 3.17 3.60
N GLY A 40 8.93 4.12 2.87
CA GLY A 40 9.54 4.98 1.85
C GLY A 40 10.09 6.30 2.39
N ASN A 41 10.22 6.44 3.72
CA ASN A 41 10.64 7.66 4.43
C ASN A 41 9.73 8.86 4.15
N ILE A 42 10.28 10.07 4.29
CA ILE A 42 9.59 11.35 4.10
C ILE A 42 8.94 11.49 2.72
N ARG A 43 9.48 10.83 1.68
CA ARG A 43 8.89 10.84 0.33
C ARG A 43 7.52 10.18 0.28
N GLU A 44 7.33 9.08 1.01
CA GLU A 44 6.03 8.41 1.08
C GLU A 44 5.00 9.26 1.80
N LEU A 45 5.40 9.89 2.92
CA LEU A 45 4.58 10.87 3.61
C LEU A 45 4.15 12.00 2.66
N GLN A 46 5.07 12.54 1.86
CA GLN A 46 4.75 13.60 0.90
C GLN A 46 3.73 13.13 -0.15
N ASN A 47 3.89 11.93 -0.72
CA ASN A 47 2.95 11.38 -1.71
C ASN A 47 1.55 11.14 -1.12
N ILE A 48 1.49 10.65 0.12
CA ILE A 48 0.23 10.45 0.83
C ILE A 48 -0.49 11.80 1.00
N ILE A 49 0.23 12.81 1.48
CA ILE A 49 -0.33 14.15 1.69
C ILE A 49 -0.72 14.81 0.37
N GLU A 50 0.08 14.67 -0.68
CA GLU A 50 -0.25 15.19 -2.03
C GLU A 50 -1.59 14.62 -2.52
N ARG A 51 -1.74 13.29 -2.51
CA ARG A 51 -2.99 12.61 -2.91
C ARG A 51 -4.16 13.05 -2.05
N ALA A 52 -3.95 13.18 -0.74
CA ALA A 52 -4.98 13.60 0.18
C ALA A 52 -5.42 15.04 -0.08
N MET A 53 -4.50 15.94 -0.43
CA MET A 53 -4.78 17.34 -0.81
C MET A 53 -5.54 17.44 -2.13
N ILE A 54 -5.35 16.51 -3.08
CA ILE A 54 -6.16 16.45 -4.31
C ILE A 54 -7.62 16.12 -3.98
N LEU A 55 -7.84 15.14 -3.09
CA LEU A 55 -9.17 14.65 -2.69
C LEU A 55 -9.88 15.56 -1.68
N CYS A 56 -9.14 16.32 -0.88
CA CYS A 56 -9.69 17.22 0.12
C CYS A 56 -10.26 18.47 -0.55
N HIS A 57 -11.55 18.73 -0.33
CA HIS A 57 -12.24 19.92 -0.84
C HIS A 57 -12.39 21.00 0.25
N ASP A 58 -12.28 20.60 1.52
CA ASP A 58 -12.43 21.45 2.68
C ASP A 58 -11.09 21.94 3.24
N LYS A 59 -11.15 22.91 4.17
CA LYS A 59 -9.96 23.46 4.86
C LYS A 59 -9.35 22.52 5.90
N THR A 60 -9.96 21.36 6.13
CA THR A 60 -9.53 20.37 7.12
C THR A 60 -9.32 19.02 6.45
N LEU A 61 -8.13 18.44 6.63
CA LEU A 61 -7.82 17.10 6.17
C LEU A 61 -8.52 16.08 7.08
N THR A 62 -9.57 15.47 6.57
CA THR A 62 -10.32 14.42 7.27
C THR A 62 -9.74 13.04 6.97
N ALA A 63 -10.06 12.05 7.80
CA ALA A 63 -9.62 10.66 7.57
C ALA A 63 -10.06 10.16 6.19
N GLY A 64 -11.26 10.53 5.73
CA GLY A 64 -11.81 10.18 4.42
C GLY A 64 -10.98 10.65 3.22
N CYS A 65 -10.23 11.73 3.37
CA CYS A 65 -9.32 12.26 2.35
C CYS A 65 -8.02 11.48 2.27
N LEU A 66 -7.63 10.76 3.33
CA LEU A 66 -6.42 9.96 3.32
C LEU A 66 -6.57 8.76 2.37
N PRO A 67 -5.47 8.33 1.74
CA PRO A 67 -5.43 7.10 0.97
C PRO A 67 -5.97 5.93 1.78
N ARG A 68 -6.58 4.99 1.07
CA ARG A 68 -7.16 3.79 1.67
C ARG A 68 -6.13 2.99 2.48
N GLU A 69 -4.86 3.05 2.06
CA GLU A 69 -3.67 2.51 2.74
C GLU A 69 -3.51 2.98 4.19
N LEU A 70 -3.95 4.21 4.50
CA LEU A 70 -3.91 4.77 5.87
C LEU A 70 -5.21 4.54 6.63
N ARG A 71 -6.37 4.54 5.95
CA ARG A 71 -7.69 4.39 6.58
C ARG A 71 -8.02 2.97 6.98
N GLU A 72 -7.75 2.03 6.10
CA GLU A 72 -8.00 0.63 6.32
C GLU A 72 -6.67 0.05 6.79
N GLN A 73 -6.55 -0.26 8.09
CA GLN A 73 -5.52 -1.17 8.60
C GLN A 73 -5.74 -2.60 8.05
N ALA A 74 -6.00 -2.73 6.76
CA ALA A 74 -5.73 -3.95 6.04
C ALA A 74 -4.22 -3.98 5.79
N PRO A 75 -3.57 -5.15 5.90
CA PRO A 75 -2.18 -5.32 5.48
C PRO A 75 -2.12 -5.09 3.97
N HIS A 76 -2.02 -3.83 3.55
CA HIS A 76 -1.99 -3.48 2.15
C HIS A 76 -0.56 -3.61 1.66
N ILE A 77 -0.39 -4.66 0.85
CA ILE A 77 0.64 -4.78 -0.15
C ILE A 77 0.61 -3.50 -0.99
N ALA A 78 1.59 -2.61 -0.79
CA ALA A 78 1.82 -1.46 -1.65
C ALA A 78 2.64 -1.91 -2.86
N VAL A 79 2.01 -1.92 -4.04
CA VAL A 79 2.73 -2.02 -5.31
C VAL A 79 3.36 -0.66 -5.57
N ALA A 80 4.62 -0.47 -5.17
CA ALA A 80 5.40 0.63 -5.68
C ALA A 80 5.77 0.29 -7.14
N MET A 81 5.15 0.98 -8.10
CA MET A 81 5.72 1.08 -9.45
C MET A 81 6.98 1.93 -9.34
N ALA A 82 8.09 1.33 -8.91
CA ALA A 82 9.39 1.92 -9.14
C ALA A 82 9.57 2.02 -10.66
N GLN A 83 9.84 3.21 -11.16
CA GLN A 83 10.31 3.40 -12.52
C GLN A 83 11.65 2.67 -12.65
N GLY A 84 11.59 1.42 -13.10
CA GLY A 84 12.70 0.51 -13.32
C GLY A 84 12.17 -0.74 -14.04
N GLU A 85 12.96 -1.34 -14.93
CA GLU A 85 12.54 -2.26 -16.00
C GLU A 85 11.86 -3.58 -15.57
N HIS A 86 11.67 -3.84 -14.26
CA HIS A 86 10.99 -5.03 -13.76
C HIS A 86 10.05 -4.72 -12.58
N PRO A 87 8.80 -5.23 -12.60
CA PRO A 87 7.90 -5.11 -11.46
C PRO A 87 8.49 -5.85 -10.25
N ALA A 88 8.66 -5.13 -9.14
CA ALA A 88 9.15 -5.68 -7.88
C ALA A 88 7.98 -5.89 -6.91
N LEU A 89 7.91 -7.06 -6.30
CA LEU A 89 6.90 -7.42 -5.30
C LEU A 89 7.56 -7.45 -3.92
N ARG A 90 7.12 -6.60 -3.01
CA ARG A 90 7.63 -6.52 -1.63
C ARG A 90 6.68 -7.28 -0.71
N ILE A 91 7.20 -8.29 -0.02
CA ILE A 91 6.45 -9.12 0.93
C ILE A 91 6.97 -8.78 2.33
N GLU A 92 6.08 -8.39 3.21
CA GLU A 92 6.39 -8.17 4.62
C GLU A 92 5.72 -9.27 5.45
N MET A 93 6.49 -9.87 6.35
CA MET A 93 6.05 -11.01 7.17
C MET A 93 6.22 -10.71 8.65
N VAL A 94 5.27 -11.17 9.46
CA VAL A 94 5.32 -11.04 10.92
C VAL A 94 5.82 -12.35 11.53
N LEU A 95 7.01 -12.32 12.15
CA LEU A 95 7.59 -13.50 12.79
C LEU A 95 6.65 -14.05 13.88
N GLY A 96 6.36 -15.36 13.80
CA GLY A 96 5.56 -16.08 14.80
C GLY A 96 4.04 -16.00 14.60
N GLN A 97 3.55 -15.22 13.64
CA GLN A 97 2.11 -15.13 13.33
C GLN A 97 1.76 -15.73 11.97
N GLN A 98 2.71 -15.77 11.04
CA GLN A 98 2.50 -16.31 9.69
C GLN A 98 3.47 -17.45 9.45
N THR A 99 2.96 -18.54 8.90
CA THR A 99 3.77 -19.67 8.47
C THR A 99 4.33 -19.41 7.08
N LEU A 100 5.33 -20.21 6.69
CA LEU A 100 5.88 -20.18 5.34
C LEU A 100 4.81 -20.46 4.27
N ALA A 101 3.80 -21.27 4.61
CA ALA A 101 2.69 -21.59 3.72
C ALA A 101 1.75 -20.39 3.50
N ASP A 102 1.54 -19.56 4.53
CA ASP A 102 0.70 -18.36 4.43
C ASP A 102 1.37 -17.29 3.56
N ILE A 103 2.69 -17.15 3.70
CA ILE A 103 3.50 -16.23 2.89
C ILE A 103 3.52 -16.70 1.43
N GLU A 104 3.76 -17.99 1.20
CA GLU A 104 3.72 -18.59 -0.13
C GLU A 104 2.34 -18.40 -0.78
N SER A 105 1.28 -18.47 0.02
CA SER A 105 -0.09 -18.30 -0.44
C SER A 105 -0.38 -16.89 -0.91
N ALA A 106 -0.07 -15.89 -0.08
CA ALA A 106 -0.23 -14.49 -0.40
C ALA A 106 0.58 -14.09 -1.65
N LEU A 107 1.80 -14.63 -1.78
CA LEU A 107 2.64 -14.39 -2.95
C LEU A 107 2.02 -14.92 -4.25
N ILE A 108 1.52 -16.16 -4.23
CA ILE A 108 0.92 -16.79 -5.41
C ILE A 108 -0.30 -16.02 -5.87
N GLU A 109 -1.18 -15.64 -4.94
CA GLU A 109 -2.40 -14.89 -5.23
C GLU A 109 -2.07 -13.52 -5.84
N GLU A 110 -1.10 -12.83 -5.26
CA GLU A 110 -0.68 -11.51 -5.72
C GLU A 110 -0.11 -11.56 -7.16
N VAL A 111 0.75 -12.54 -7.46
CA VAL A 111 1.31 -12.68 -8.81
C VAL A 111 0.25 -13.08 -9.84
N VAL A 112 -0.74 -13.89 -9.46
CA VAL A 112 -1.88 -14.22 -10.33
C VAL A 112 -2.72 -12.98 -10.62
N ARG A 113 -2.98 -12.15 -9.60
CA ARG A 113 -3.71 -10.89 -9.75
C ARG A 113 -2.99 -9.91 -10.69
N LEU A 114 -1.68 -9.71 -10.49
CA LEU A 114 -0.84 -8.86 -11.34
C LEU A 114 -0.72 -9.38 -12.78
N SER A 115 -0.96 -10.67 -12.99
CA SER A 115 -0.94 -11.29 -14.31
C SER A 115 -2.33 -11.32 -14.97
N ASP A 116 -3.30 -10.51 -14.52
CA ASP A 116 -4.68 -10.51 -15.01
C ASP A 116 -5.33 -11.92 -15.02
N HIS A 117 -5.06 -12.72 -13.98
CA HIS A 117 -5.52 -14.11 -13.86
C HIS A 117 -4.97 -15.06 -14.93
N ASN A 118 -3.95 -14.64 -15.69
CA ASN A 118 -3.24 -15.49 -16.62
C ASN A 118 -2.27 -16.40 -15.87
N LYS A 119 -2.76 -17.59 -15.50
CA LYS A 119 -2.01 -18.62 -14.76
C LYS A 119 -0.68 -19.01 -15.43
N THR A 120 -0.60 -18.98 -16.76
CA THR A 120 0.63 -19.31 -17.50
C THR A 120 1.69 -18.23 -17.31
N LEU A 121 1.26 -16.95 -17.36
CA LEU A 121 2.14 -15.80 -17.14
C LEU A 121 2.57 -15.73 -15.66
N ALA A 122 1.65 -15.93 -14.73
CA ALA A 122 1.93 -15.98 -13.30
C ALA A 122 2.93 -17.10 -12.94
N ALA A 123 2.75 -18.29 -13.49
CA ALA A 123 3.69 -19.40 -13.30
C ALA A 123 5.09 -19.05 -13.81
N LYS A 124 5.18 -18.39 -14.97
CA LYS A 124 6.44 -17.91 -15.53
C LYS A 124 7.12 -16.88 -14.62
N HIS A 125 6.36 -15.95 -14.04
CA HIS A 125 6.90 -14.95 -13.08
C HIS A 125 7.37 -15.58 -11.77
N LEU A 126 6.71 -16.65 -11.31
CA LEU A 126 7.10 -17.40 -10.12
C LEU A 126 8.20 -18.45 -10.38
N GLY A 127 8.63 -18.64 -11.63
CA GLY A 127 9.58 -19.70 -12.00
C GLY A 127 9.03 -21.12 -11.85
N LEU A 128 7.70 -21.27 -11.86
CA LEU A 128 6.98 -22.53 -11.71
C LEU A 128 6.43 -23.02 -13.05
N THR A 129 6.15 -24.33 -13.12
CA THR A 129 5.29 -24.85 -14.20
C THR A 129 3.83 -24.50 -13.91
N ARG A 130 3.02 -24.31 -14.95
CA ARG A 130 1.56 -24.09 -14.80
C ARG A 130 0.91 -25.17 -13.94
N PHE A 131 1.32 -26.42 -14.12
CA PHE A 131 0.81 -27.56 -13.33
C PHE A 131 1.16 -27.46 -11.84
N ALA A 132 2.38 -27.02 -11.51
CA ALA A 132 2.78 -26.78 -10.12
C ALA A 132 1.98 -25.64 -9.48
N LEU A 133 1.72 -24.57 -10.23
CA LEU A 133 0.87 -23.46 -9.79
C LEU A 133 -0.57 -23.92 -9.53
N ASP A 134 -1.19 -24.63 -10.47
CA ASP A 134 -2.55 -25.16 -10.31
C ASP A 134 -2.69 -26.11 -9.11
N ARG A 135 -1.66 -26.94 -8.85
CA ARG A 135 -1.65 -27.83 -7.68
C ARG A 135 -1.59 -27.06 -6.36
N ARG A 136 -0.85 -25.95 -6.31
CA ARG A 136 -0.76 -25.08 -5.11
C ARG A 136 -2.06 -24.32 -4.89
N LEU A 137 -2.65 -23.76 -5.95
CA LEU A 137 -3.96 -23.10 -5.90
C LEU A 137 -5.06 -24.05 -5.44
N LYS A 138 -5.06 -25.30 -5.94
CA LYS A 138 -6.07 -26.30 -5.53
C LYS A 138 -5.92 -26.72 -4.07
N LYS A 139 -4.69 -26.88 -3.59
CA LYS A 139 -4.40 -27.22 -2.20
C LYS A 139 -4.87 -26.12 -1.23
N GLN A 140 -4.82 -24.85 -1.65
CA GLN A 140 -5.33 -23.73 -0.86
C GLN A 140 -6.85 -23.78 -0.71
N MET A 141 -7.59 -24.07 -1.78
CA MET A 141 -9.07 -24.19 -1.74
C MET A 141 -9.58 -25.36 -0.90
N GLU A 142 -8.73 -26.33 -0.57
CA GLU A 142 -9.06 -27.48 0.28
C GLU A 142 -8.66 -27.27 1.76
N GLN A 143 -7.98 -26.17 2.09
CA GLN A 143 -7.53 -25.83 3.45
C GLN A 143 -8.33 -24.70 4.13
N ASP A 144 -9.22 -24.02 3.39
CA ASP A 144 -10.30 -23.16 3.91
C ASP A 144 -11.57 -23.98 4.23
#